data_AF-A0A151J2V1-F1
#
_entry.id   AF-A0A151J2V1-F1
#
_cell.length_a   1.000
_cell.length_b   1.000
_cell.length_c   1.000
_cell.angle_alpha   90.00
_cell.angle_beta   90.00
_cell.angle_gamma   90.00
#
_symmetry.space_group_name_H-M   'P 1'
#
loop_
_entity.id
_entity.type
_entity.pdbx_description
1 polymer ?
#
loop_
_entity_poly.entity_id
_entity_poly.type
_entity_poly.pdbx_seq_one_letter_code
_entity_poly.pdbx_strand_id
1 'polypeptide(L)'
;MAGTRIIGLKSNQTASRPIVLAGHVDNDGGCSGSASSDPYGTWGNVIVLGSLKITLQDYIAEVRINTNRVHLRSGVGCELSSTHYYGVLYNGHADKILDLSNVQSQTVYSISTPSMIFSLTRTGTYDACGHTLIRTEHPKLLIVETSPGGEVFKSSGFISVNIDMFSYINSKFVYVERHIRTQINQLYRNILLQQCQLEYRTMQNALALAATSPDIFVYHFMKGPGYMALLAGEVIHMVKCVPVEVKLARINECYEQLPIIRGNETYFLTPQTHVLSRHGTQITCNSFAPTMYLLGDSWYKIMPKPVETLPPTVMKPSTKPSWKYTSPGALATSGIYSQTDLEELKDHIMFPAERPAILNTMARGILGHSTVMNGGSLSNLIDEASIERIAISAWKKFWNKFLIFGNISAGLIGIYLIARVIKLLLDTFVHGYALHTVYGWSVYLLGAVWDSLTQLLLHLGRHKPKDKNPSAPDLELQEHNGTETKLEPVYPLLPPREETAYILELKN
;
A
#
# COMPACT_ATOMS: atom_id res chain seq x y z
N MET A 1 -13.40 47.11 -27.95
CA MET A 1 -14.60 46.83 -28.76
C MET A 1 -15.42 45.79 -28.01
N ALA A 2 -16.60 46.15 -27.52
CA ALA A 2 -17.51 45.21 -26.87
C ALA A 2 -18.12 44.30 -27.94
N GLY A 3 -17.61 43.07 -28.07
CA GLY A 3 -18.12 42.10 -29.04
C GLY A 3 -19.33 41.36 -28.48
N THR A 4 -20.41 41.26 -29.25
CA THR A 4 -21.58 40.44 -28.91
C THR A 4 -21.21 38.95 -28.97
N ARG A 5 -21.24 38.25 -27.83
CA ARG A 5 -20.94 36.81 -27.75
C ARG A 5 -22.18 36.00 -28.09
N ILE A 6 -22.15 35.27 -29.21
CA ILE A 6 -23.22 34.36 -29.62
C ILE A 6 -22.86 32.94 -29.19
N ILE A 7 -23.72 32.31 -28.38
CA ILE A 7 -23.55 30.94 -27.85
C ILE A 7 -24.72 30.03 -28.28
N GLY A 8 -24.50 28.72 -28.25
CA GLY A 8 -25.55 27.73 -28.50
C GLY A 8 -25.88 27.48 -29.97
N LEU A 9 -24.93 27.72 -30.89
CA LEU A 9 -25.05 27.30 -32.29
C LEU A 9 -24.92 25.77 -32.38
N LYS A 10 -25.84 25.11 -33.08
CA LYS A 10 -25.82 23.65 -33.32
C LYS A 10 -25.37 23.38 -34.76
N SER A 11 -24.71 22.24 -34.96
CA SER A 11 -24.29 21.79 -36.29
C SER A 11 -25.50 21.63 -37.23
N ASN A 12 -25.31 21.95 -38.51
CA ASN A 12 -26.29 21.88 -39.59
C ASN A 12 -27.58 22.67 -39.35
N GLN A 13 -27.53 23.70 -38.52
CA GLN A 13 -28.67 24.56 -38.23
C GLN A 13 -28.36 26.03 -38.53
N THR A 14 -29.40 26.73 -38.98
CA THR A 14 -29.37 28.18 -39.12
C THR A 14 -30.03 28.81 -37.89
N ALA A 15 -29.26 29.59 -37.14
CA ALA A 15 -29.76 30.39 -36.02
C ALA A 15 -29.82 31.87 -36.42
N SER A 16 -30.92 32.52 -36.09
CA SER A 16 -31.05 33.98 -36.20
C SER A 16 -30.96 34.59 -34.80
N ARG A 17 -30.19 35.66 -34.66
CA ARG A 17 -30.03 36.40 -33.40
C ARG A 17 -30.14 37.91 -33.66
N PRO A 18 -30.97 38.64 -32.89
CA PRO A 18 -30.97 40.09 -32.98
C PRO A 18 -29.66 40.64 -32.42
N ILE A 19 -29.15 41.69 -33.05
CA ILE A 19 -27.97 42.45 -32.61
C ILE A 19 -28.30 43.93 -32.61
N VAL A 20 -27.81 44.65 -31.60
CA VAL A 20 -27.93 46.10 -31.53
C VAL A 20 -26.78 46.72 -32.33
N LEU A 21 -27.10 47.41 -33.43
CA LEU A 21 -26.13 48.07 -34.31
C LEU A 21 -25.85 49.51 -33.85
N ALA A 22 -26.84 50.16 -33.24
CA ALA A 22 -26.73 51.50 -32.65
C ALA A 22 -27.70 51.61 -31.44
N GLY A 23 -27.29 52.33 -30.40
CA GLY A 23 -27.97 52.37 -29.10
C GLY A 23 -27.55 51.23 -28.15
N HIS A 24 -28.13 51.21 -26.96
CA HIS A 24 -27.93 50.16 -25.96
C HIS A 24 -29.29 49.71 -25.41
N VAL A 25 -29.47 48.39 -25.31
CA VAL A 25 -30.66 47.75 -24.74
C VAL A 25 -30.18 46.78 -23.69
N ASP A 26 -30.56 47.04 -22.44
CA ASP A 26 -30.22 46.19 -21.31
C ASP A 26 -31.29 45.12 -21.08
N ASN A 27 -30.92 44.01 -20.45
CA ASN A 27 -31.84 42.87 -20.23
C ASN A 27 -32.98 43.21 -19.25
N ASP A 28 -32.82 44.27 -18.46
CA ASP A 28 -33.79 44.73 -17.46
C ASP A 28 -34.79 45.76 -18.03
N GLY A 29 -34.81 45.96 -19.36
CA GLY A 29 -35.76 46.82 -20.05
C GLY A 29 -35.37 48.30 -20.14
N GLY A 30 -34.17 48.67 -19.68
CA GLY A 30 -33.59 49.99 -19.88
C GLY A 30 -33.01 50.14 -21.29
N CYS A 31 -33.29 51.25 -21.97
CA CYS A 31 -32.77 51.51 -23.31
C CYS A 31 -32.26 52.95 -23.48
N SER A 32 -31.11 53.11 -24.15
CA SER A 32 -30.55 54.41 -24.51
C SER A 32 -30.26 54.49 -26.00
N GLY A 33 -30.71 55.57 -26.64
CA GLY A 33 -30.49 55.78 -28.07
C GLY A 33 -29.12 56.37 -28.34
N SER A 34 -28.59 56.10 -29.53
CA SER A 34 -27.38 56.75 -30.04
C SER A 34 -27.70 57.48 -31.35
N ALA A 35 -26.77 58.31 -31.83
CA ALA A 35 -26.88 58.82 -33.19
C ALA A 35 -26.64 57.69 -34.19
N SER A 36 -27.44 57.63 -35.26
CA SER A 36 -27.24 56.71 -36.38
C SER A 36 -27.54 57.43 -37.69
N SER A 37 -26.72 57.15 -38.70
CA SER A 37 -26.87 57.69 -40.05
C SER A 37 -27.00 56.54 -41.03
N ASP A 38 -27.96 56.66 -41.95
CA ASP A 38 -28.08 55.80 -43.11
C ASP A 38 -28.16 56.66 -44.40
N PRO A 39 -28.25 56.09 -45.60
CA PRO A 39 -28.30 56.85 -46.86
C PRO A 39 -29.46 57.85 -47.00
N TYR A 40 -30.48 57.79 -46.14
CA TYR A 40 -31.70 58.61 -46.20
C TYR A 40 -31.76 59.70 -45.13
N GLY A 41 -30.83 59.71 -44.15
CA GLY A 41 -30.78 60.75 -43.14
C GLY A 41 -29.91 60.41 -41.93
N THR A 42 -29.84 61.35 -40.99
CA THR A 42 -29.20 61.15 -39.68
C THR A 42 -30.22 61.39 -38.59
N TRP A 43 -30.34 60.43 -37.67
CA TRP A 43 -31.25 60.50 -36.54
C TRP A 43 -30.46 60.53 -35.23
N GLY A 44 -30.90 61.39 -34.32
CA GLY A 44 -30.39 61.45 -32.94
C GLY A 44 -31.27 60.62 -32.00
N ASN A 45 -30.64 59.95 -31.04
CA ASN A 45 -31.30 59.18 -29.98
C ASN A 45 -32.21 58.04 -30.50
N VAL A 46 -31.68 57.20 -31.38
CA VAL A 46 -32.36 56.03 -31.95
C VAL A 46 -31.68 54.72 -31.57
N ILE A 47 -32.44 53.63 -31.60
CA ILE A 47 -31.93 52.27 -31.43
C ILE A 47 -32.12 51.53 -32.75
N VAL A 48 -31.04 50.99 -33.28
CA VAL A 48 -31.06 50.23 -34.54
C VAL A 48 -30.80 48.77 -34.23
N LEU A 49 -31.81 47.94 -34.49
CA LEU A 49 -31.74 46.50 -34.32
C LEU A 49 -31.52 45.84 -35.69
N GLY A 50 -30.46 45.06 -35.81
CA GLY A 50 -30.20 44.17 -36.93
C GLY A 50 -30.53 42.72 -36.56
N SER A 51 -30.75 41.87 -37.57
CA SER A 51 -30.84 40.42 -37.36
C SER A 51 -29.69 39.72 -38.07
N LEU A 52 -28.87 39.01 -37.31
CA LEU A 52 -27.77 38.21 -37.83
C LEU A 52 -28.26 36.77 -38.04
N LYS A 53 -28.12 36.26 -39.26
CA LYS A 53 -28.45 34.86 -39.60
C LYS A 53 -27.15 34.07 -39.77
N ILE A 54 -26.84 33.20 -38.82
CA ILE A 54 -25.64 32.34 -38.85
C ILE A 54 -26.07 30.92 -39.21
N THR A 55 -25.43 30.32 -40.20
CA THR A 55 -25.60 28.90 -40.53
C THR A 55 -24.31 28.17 -40.23
N LEU A 56 -24.36 27.15 -39.37
CA LEU A 56 -23.25 26.24 -39.14
C LEU A 56 -23.49 24.98 -39.98
N GLN A 57 -22.52 24.56 -40.79
CA GLN A 57 -22.62 23.39 -41.65
C GLN A 57 -21.42 22.47 -41.42
N ASP A 58 -21.69 21.18 -41.26
CA ASP A 58 -20.66 20.15 -41.28
C ASP A 58 -20.39 19.74 -42.73
N TYR A 59 -19.13 19.70 -43.11
CA TYR A 59 -18.74 19.24 -44.44
C TYR A 59 -17.37 18.56 -44.39
N ILE A 60 -17.11 17.71 -45.39
CA ILE A 60 -15.84 17.02 -45.55
C ILE A 60 -14.86 17.96 -46.26
N ALA A 61 -13.73 18.26 -45.64
CA ALA A 61 -12.66 19.06 -46.22
C ALA A 61 -11.55 18.17 -46.79
N GLU A 62 -11.03 18.53 -47.96
CA GLU A 62 -9.86 17.87 -48.54
C GLU A 62 -8.58 18.34 -47.85
N VAL A 63 -7.76 17.39 -47.41
CA VAL A 63 -6.51 17.65 -46.71
C VAL A 63 -5.34 17.36 -47.64
N ARG A 64 -4.44 18.34 -47.82
CA ARG A 64 -3.17 18.13 -48.54
C ARG A 64 -2.10 17.70 -47.54
N ILE A 65 -1.93 16.39 -47.39
CA ILE A 65 -1.02 15.75 -46.43
C ILE A 65 0.43 16.22 -46.64
N ASN A 66 0.88 16.37 -47.88
CA ASN A 66 2.26 16.78 -48.21
C ASN A 66 2.63 18.18 -47.69
N THR A 67 1.66 19.06 -47.51
CA THR A 67 1.86 20.46 -47.12
C THR A 67 1.37 20.75 -45.70
N ASN A 68 0.91 19.74 -44.96
CA ASN A 68 0.36 19.85 -43.61
C ASN A 68 -0.72 20.95 -43.44
N ARG A 69 -1.55 21.16 -44.47
CA ARG A 69 -2.54 22.24 -44.51
C ARG A 69 -3.92 21.73 -44.92
N VAL A 70 -4.93 22.24 -44.22
CA VAL A 70 -6.35 22.05 -44.54
C VAL A 70 -6.88 23.36 -45.15
N HIS A 71 -7.46 23.28 -46.34
CA HIS A 71 -8.14 24.41 -46.96
C HIS A 71 -9.63 24.31 -46.71
N LEU A 72 -10.17 25.31 -46.01
CA LEU A 72 -11.61 25.41 -45.77
C LEU A 72 -12.30 26.03 -46.99
N ARG A 73 -13.59 25.75 -47.20
CA ARG A 73 -14.40 26.34 -48.29
C ARG A 73 -14.45 27.87 -48.23
N SER A 74 -14.21 28.44 -47.05
CA SER A 74 -14.10 29.88 -46.81
C SER A 74 -12.80 30.50 -47.35
N GLY A 75 -11.89 29.70 -47.93
CA GLY A 75 -10.57 30.16 -48.38
C GLY A 75 -9.53 30.26 -47.25
N VAL A 76 -9.92 30.00 -46.00
CA VAL A 76 -9.02 29.99 -44.84
C VAL A 76 -8.18 28.71 -44.86
N GLY A 77 -6.86 28.86 -44.76
CA GLY A 77 -5.94 27.75 -44.57
C GLY A 77 -5.62 27.56 -43.09
N CYS A 78 -5.83 26.35 -42.57
CA CYS A 78 -5.42 25.97 -41.22
C CYS A 78 -4.27 24.96 -41.29
N GLU A 79 -3.31 25.08 -40.39
CA GLU A 79 -2.28 24.05 -40.22
C GLU A 79 -2.89 22.83 -39.53
N LEU A 80 -2.63 21.64 -40.07
CA LEU A 80 -3.08 20.40 -39.47
C LEU A 80 -2.27 20.23 -38.17
N SER A 81 -2.92 20.48 -37.02
CA SER A 81 -2.28 20.46 -35.70
C SER A 81 -1.49 19.17 -35.49
N SER A 82 -0.17 19.32 -35.29
CA SER A 82 0.77 18.23 -34.98
C SER A 82 0.61 17.76 -33.54
N THR A 83 -0.56 17.22 -33.21
CA THR A 83 -0.69 16.37 -32.02
C THR A 83 -0.16 14.99 -32.39
N HIS A 84 1.10 14.73 -32.07
CA HIS A 84 1.70 13.40 -32.24
C HIS A 84 1.00 12.42 -31.27
N TYR A 85 -0.12 11.84 -31.71
CA TYR A 85 -0.91 10.88 -30.94
C TYR A 85 -0.29 9.47 -30.88
N TYR A 86 0.91 9.28 -31.43
CA TYR A 86 1.60 8.00 -31.46
C TYR A 86 3.05 8.13 -31.01
N GLY A 87 3.55 7.12 -30.31
CA GLY A 87 4.96 6.96 -29.97
C GLY A 87 5.49 5.67 -30.61
N VAL A 88 6.63 5.76 -31.29
CA VAL A 88 7.30 4.57 -31.84
C VAL A 88 8.12 3.93 -30.73
N LEU A 89 7.66 2.80 -30.21
CA LEU A 89 8.34 2.08 -29.12
C LEU A 89 9.64 1.43 -29.60
N TYR A 90 9.63 0.84 -30.79
CA TYR A 90 10.76 0.15 -31.39
C TYR A 90 10.69 0.26 -32.91
N ASN A 91 11.83 0.52 -33.55
CA ASN A 91 12.01 0.47 -34.99
C ASN A 91 13.27 -0.37 -35.28
N GLY A 92 13.10 -1.50 -35.96
CA GLY A 92 14.18 -2.44 -36.23
C GLY A 92 13.66 -3.85 -36.52
N HIS A 93 14.58 -4.81 -36.57
CA HIS A 93 14.26 -6.22 -36.83
C HIS A 93 13.64 -6.90 -35.61
N ALA A 94 12.54 -7.61 -35.84
CA ALA A 94 11.86 -8.43 -34.84
C ALA A 94 11.73 -9.87 -35.35
N ASP A 95 11.83 -10.84 -34.44
CA ASP A 95 11.64 -12.25 -34.75
C ASP A 95 10.14 -12.57 -34.80
N LYS A 96 9.68 -13.06 -35.97
CA LYS A 96 8.31 -13.52 -36.15
C LYS A 96 8.24 -15.03 -35.96
N ILE A 97 7.73 -15.45 -34.81
CA ILE A 97 7.58 -16.85 -34.40
C ILE A 97 6.17 -17.31 -34.72
N LEU A 98 6.06 -18.41 -35.45
CA LEU A 98 4.78 -19.07 -35.76
C LEU A 98 4.64 -20.28 -34.86
N ASP A 99 3.75 -20.20 -33.86
CA ASP A 99 3.41 -21.35 -33.02
C ASP A 99 2.33 -22.19 -33.73
N LEU A 100 2.75 -23.31 -34.32
CA LEU A 100 1.91 -24.26 -35.05
C LEU A 100 1.34 -25.32 -34.10
N SER A 101 0.77 -24.92 -32.97
CA SER A 101 0.03 -25.83 -32.10
C SER A 101 -1.34 -26.13 -32.75
N ASN A 102 -1.70 -27.42 -32.79
CA ASN A 102 -2.78 -28.05 -33.61
C ASN A 102 -4.22 -27.46 -33.52
N VAL A 103 -4.45 -26.38 -32.75
CA VAL A 103 -5.80 -25.83 -32.50
C VAL A 103 -5.94 -24.37 -32.94
N GLN A 104 -4.85 -23.57 -32.98
CA GLN A 104 -4.84 -22.19 -33.52
C GLN A 104 -3.39 -21.75 -33.75
N SER A 105 -3.02 -21.44 -35.00
CA SER A 105 -1.71 -20.89 -35.30
C SER A 105 -1.59 -19.47 -34.73
N GLN A 106 -0.83 -19.30 -33.64
CA GLN A 106 -0.54 -17.98 -33.09
C GLN A 106 0.75 -17.42 -33.67
N THR A 107 0.69 -16.19 -34.18
CA THR A 107 1.89 -15.45 -34.62
C THR A 107 2.35 -14.56 -33.47
N VAL A 108 3.62 -14.70 -33.08
CA VAL A 108 4.25 -13.93 -32.02
C VAL A 108 5.41 -13.13 -32.61
N TYR A 109 5.50 -11.87 -32.24
CA TYR A 109 6.63 -10.99 -32.56
C TYR A 109 7.46 -10.82 -31.30
N SER A 110 8.72 -11.20 -31.36
CA SER A 110 9.66 -11.13 -30.23
C SER A 110 10.84 -10.24 -30.59
N ILE A 111 11.22 -9.36 -29.68
CA ILE A 111 12.39 -8.51 -29.81
C ILE A 111 13.30 -8.78 -28.61
N SER A 112 14.56 -9.05 -28.90
CA SER A 112 15.59 -9.31 -27.90
C SER A 112 16.82 -8.47 -28.23
N THR A 113 16.80 -7.20 -27.81
CA THR A 113 17.94 -6.29 -27.90
C THR A 113 18.48 -5.97 -26.51
N PRO A 114 19.75 -5.50 -26.36
CA PRO A 114 20.30 -5.19 -25.04
C PRO A 114 19.51 -4.14 -24.25
N SER A 115 18.82 -3.23 -24.93
CA SER A 115 18.04 -2.14 -24.32
C SER A 115 16.54 -2.45 -24.17
N MET A 116 15.97 -3.34 -25.00
CA MET A 116 14.55 -3.67 -24.98
C MET A 116 14.31 -5.15 -25.28
N ILE A 117 13.55 -5.79 -24.39
CA ILE A 117 13.07 -7.16 -24.53
C ILE A 117 11.55 -7.14 -24.32
N PHE A 118 10.79 -7.54 -25.34
CA PHE A 118 9.36 -7.72 -25.24
C PHE A 118 8.87 -8.70 -26.31
N SER A 119 7.73 -9.34 -26.03
CA SER A 119 7.06 -10.21 -27.00
C SER A 119 5.58 -9.89 -27.06
N LEU A 120 5.02 -9.83 -28.27
CA LEU A 120 3.63 -9.45 -28.54
C LEU A 120 2.98 -10.48 -29.47
N THR A 121 1.76 -10.84 -29.15
CA THR A 121 0.95 -11.84 -29.84
C THR A 121 -0.02 -11.15 -30.78
N ARG A 122 -0.07 -11.58 -32.03
CA ARG A 122 -1.09 -11.12 -32.96
C ARG A 122 -2.48 -11.62 -32.51
N THR A 123 -3.38 -10.68 -32.22
CA THR A 123 -4.80 -10.96 -31.92
C THR A 123 -5.69 -10.70 -33.13
N GLY A 124 -5.29 -9.78 -34.03
CA GLY A 124 -6.05 -9.45 -35.23
C GLY A 124 -5.36 -8.38 -36.07
N THR A 125 -6.10 -7.80 -37.00
CA THR A 125 -5.66 -6.69 -37.85
C THR A 125 -6.72 -5.59 -37.87
N TYR A 126 -6.29 -4.35 -38.04
CA TYR A 126 -7.16 -3.18 -38.12
C TYR A 126 -6.53 -2.14 -39.06
N ASP A 127 -7.31 -1.63 -40.01
CA ASP A 127 -6.83 -0.64 -40.97
C ASP A 127 -7.10 0.79 -40.47
N ALA A 128 -6.07 1.62 -40.42
CA ALA A 128 -6.17 3.03 -40.03
C ALA A 128 -5.25 3.89 -40.90
N CYS A 129 -5.74 5.04 -41.34
CA CYS A 129 -4.97 6.01 -42.14
C CYS A 129 -4.28 5.40 -43.38
N GLY A 130 -4.88 4.36 -44.00
CA GLY A 130 -4.32 3.68 -45.17
C GLY A 130 -3.26 2.62 -44.87
N HIS A 131 -3.04 2.28 -43.60
CA HIS A 131 -2.09 1.24 -43.17
C HIS A 131 -2.80 0.11 -42.41
N THR A 132 -2.38 -1.13 -42.69
CA THR A 132 -2.84 -2.31 -41.94
C THR A 132 -2.00 -2.46 -40.68
N LEU A 133 -2.62 -2.21 -39.53
CA LEU A 133 -2.01 -2.35 -38.22
C LEU A 133 -2.34 -3.72 -37.64
N ILE A 134 -1.35 -4.38 -37.05
CA ILE A 134 -1.54 -5.64 -36.35
C ILE A 134 -1.91 -5.32 -34.90
N ARG A 135 -3.08 -5.82 -34.49
CA ARG A 135 -3.52 -5.76 -33.10
C ARG A 135 -2.78 -6.80 -32.28
N THR A 136 -2.39 -6.38 -31.08
CA THR A 136 -1.72 -7.25 -30.11
C THR A 136 -2.66 -7.58 -28.95
N GLU A 137 -2.21 -8.40 -28.00
CA GLU A 137 -2.87 -8.62 -26.72
C GLU A 137 -2.97 -7.33 -25.89
N HIS A 138 -2.10 -6.36 -26.16
CA HIS A 138 -2.13 -5.08 -25.49
C HIS A 138 -2.91 -4.05 -26.33
N PRO A 139 -4.00 -3.43 -25.80
CA PRO A 139 -4.91 -2.59 -26.59
C PRO A 139 -4.25 -1.32 -27.17
N LYS A 140 -3.12 -0.89 -26.57
CA LYS A 140 -2.35 0.30 -26.98
C LYS A 140 -1.10 -0.02 -27.81
N LEU A 141 -0.67 -1.28 -27.88
CA LEU A 141 0.53 -1.65 -28.66
C LEU A 141 0.09 -2.25 -29.98
N LEU A 142 0.57 -1.65 -31.07
CA LEU A 142 0.25 -2.05 -32.42
C LEU A 142 1.55 -2.32 -33.17
N ILE A 143 1.54 -3.30 -34.05
CA ILE A 143 2.70 -3.66 -34.86
C ILE A 143 2.41 -3.28 -36.31
N VAL A 144 3.38 -2.67 -36.97
CA VAL A 144 3.34 -2.36 -38.40
C VAL A 144 4.49 -3.09 -39.05
N GLU A 145 4.17 -4.04 -39.94
CA GLU A 145 5.19 -4.69 -40.75
C GLU A 145 5.54 -3.76 -41.91
N THR A 146 6.81 -3.34 -42.00
CA THR A 146 7.32 -2.49 -43.07
C THR A 146 8.41 -3.22 -43.86
N SER A 147 8.48 -2.97 -45.17
CA SER A 147 9.61 -3.39 -45.99
C SER A 147 10.84 -2.49 -45.75
N PRO A 148 12.07 -2.99 -45.97
CA PRO A 148 13.28 -2.18 -45.81
C PRO A 148 13.20 -0.90 -46.65
N GLY A 149 13.42 0.27 -46.02
CA GLY A 149 13.36 1.58 -46.69
C GLY A 149 11.96 2.19 -46.84
N GLY A 150 10.89 1.50 -46.40
CA GLY A 150 9.50 1.97 -46.41
C GLY A 150 9.00 2.43 -45.03
N GLU A 151 9.88 2.93 -44.17
CA GLU A 151 9.54 3.32 -42.80
C GLU A 151 8.58 4.52 -42.80
N VAL A 152 7.30 4.26 -42.53
CA VAL A 152 6.24 5.28 -42.47
C VAL A 152 6.32 6.09 -41.18
N PHE A 153 6.65 5.43 -40.07
CA PHE A 153 6.66 6.04 -38.74
C PHE A 153 8.10 6.25 -38.28
N LYS A 154 8.59 7.50 -38.39
CA LYS A 154 9.92 7.86 -37.89
C LYS A 154 9.91 7.89 -36.36
N SER A 155 10.91 7.28 -35.75
CA SER A 155 11.12 7.34 -34.30
C SER A 155 11.53 8.75 -33.89
N SER A 156 10.72 9.41 -33.06
CA SER A 156 11.00 10.74 -32.53
C SER A 156 11.79 10.71 -31.21
N GLY A 157 12.43 9.59 -30.89
CA GLY A 157 13.00 9.35 -29.55
C GLY A 157 11.92 9.00 -28.52
N PHE A 158 12.37 8.52 -27.36
CA PHE A 158 11.52 7.98 -26.30
C PHE A 158 10.56 9.06 -25.75
N ILE A 159 9.29 9.01 -26.16
CA ILE A 159 8.23 9.85 -25.59
C ILE A 159 7.74 9.18 -24.31
N SER A 160 8.21 9.65 -23.15
CA SER A 160 7.88 9.12 -21.81
C SER A 160 6.39 9.22 -21.44
N VAL A 161 5.59 9.97 -22.22
CA VAL A 161 4.17 10.26 -21.93
C VAL A 161 3.23 9.10 -22.28
N ASN A 162 3.66 8.16 -23.14
CA ASN A 162 2.76 7.13 -23.70
C ASN A 162 3.02 5.70 -23.21
N ILE A 163 3.96 5.47 -22.29
CA ILE A 163 4.27 4.13 -21.79
C ILE A 163 3.51 3.88 -20.50
N ASP A 164 2.51 3.02 -20.59
CA ASP A 164 1.82 2.47 -19.44
C ASP A 164 2.73 1.42 -18.77
N MET A 165 3.16 1.71 -17.54
CA MET A 165 4.08 0.88 -16.77
C MET A 165 3.57 -0.57 -16.64
N PHE A 166 2.24 -0.76 -16.57
CA PHE A 166 1.64 -2.09 -16.54
C PHE A 166 1.86 -2.85 -17.85
N SER A 167 1.82 -2.16 -19.01
CA SER A 167 2.12 -2.76 -20.32
C SER A 167 3.56 -3.25 -20.39
N TYR A 168 4.50 -2.46 -19.87
CA TYR A 168 5.92 -2.82 -19.86
C TYR A 168 6.17 -4.05 -18.97
N ILE A 169 5.61 -4.06 -17.76
CA ILE A 169 5.73 -5.18 -16.82
C ILE A 169 5.07 -6.44 -17.40
N ASN A 170 3.85 -6.33 -17.95
CA ASN A 170 3.15 -7.44 -18.56
C ASN A 170 3.94 -8.04 -19.73
N SER A 171 4.56 -7.21 -20.57
CA SER A 171 5.38 -7.70 -21.69
C SER A 171 6.58 -8.54 -21.24
N LYS A 172 7.20 -8.19 -20.10
CA LYS A 172 8.28 -8.97 -19.49
C LYS A 172 7.80 -10.27 -18.87
N PHE A 173 6.65 -10.26 -18.17
CA PHE A 173 6.06 -11.49 -17.64
C PHE A 173 5.71 -12.48 -18.77
N VAL A 174 5.11 -11.99 -19.86
CA VAL A 174 4.82 -12.82 -21.04
C VAL A 174 6.09 -13.38 -21.65
N TYR A 175 7.16 -12.59 -21.75
CA TYR A 175 8.46 -13.08 -22.23
C TYR A 175 9.04 -14.20 -21.34
N VAL A 176 9.04 -14.01 -20.02
CA VAL A 176 9.55 -15.00 -19.06
C VAL A 176 8.73 -16.29 -19.12
N GLU A 177 7.39 -16.19 -19.14
CA GLU A 177 6.48 -17.32 -19.27
C GLU A 177 6.79 -18.13 -20.53
N ARG A 178 6.94 -17.45 -21.67
CA ARG A 178 7.27 -18.09 -22.95
C ARG A 178 8.64 -18.75 -22.94
N HIS A 179 9.64 -18.07 -22.41
CA HIS A 179 10.98 -18.63 -22.31
C HIS A 179 10.94 -19.92 -21.49
N ILE A 180 10.30 -19.91 -20.32
CA ILE A 180 10.13 -21.10 -19.48
C ILE A 180 9.37 -22.19 -20.23
N ARG A 181 8.26 -21.86 -20.90
CA ARG A 181 7.45 -22.81 -21.68
C ARG A 181 8.28 -23.50 -22.78
N THR A 182 9.09 -22.74 -23.52
CA THR A 182 9.93 -23.32 -24.57
C THR A 182 11.01 -24.25 -23.99
N GLN A 183 11.66 -23.85 -22.89
CA GLN A 183 12.65 -24.69 -22.20
C GLN A 183 12.04 -26.00 -21.68
N ILE A 184 10.85 -25.92 -21.07
CA ILE A 184 10.13 -27.10 -20.58
C ILE A 184 9.74 -28.01 -21.75
N ASN A 185 9.21 -27.46 -22.84
CA ASN A 185 8.83 -28.24 -24.02
C ASN A 185 10.04 -28.93 -24.68
N GLN A 186 11.19 -28.28 -24.74
CA GLN A 186 12.43 -28.87 -25.25
C GLN A 186 12.91 -30.00 -24.33
N LEU A 187 12.94 -29.76 -23.02
CA LEU A 187 13.29 -30.79 -22.03
C LEU A 187 12.36 -32.00 -22.12
N TYR A 188 11.05 -31.77 -22.22
CA TYR A 188 10.05 -32.82 -22.37
C TYR A 188 10.28 -33.69 -23.60
N ARG A 189 10.53 -33.06 -24.78
CA ARG A 189 10.87 -33.79 -26.01
C ARG A 189 12.15 -34.62 -25.86
N ASN A 190 13.17 -34.06 -25.20
CA ASN A 190 14.43 -34.76 -24.96
C ASN A 190 14.24 -35.97 -24.03
N ILE A 191 13.45 -35.83 -22.96
CA ILE A 191 13.14 -36.93 -22.03
C ILE A 191 12.39 -38.05 -22.77
N LEU A 192 11.37 -37.71 -23.57
CA LEU A 192 10.64 -38.72 -24.37
C LEU A 192 11.56 -39.47 -25.32
N LEU A 193 12.47 -38.77 -26.00
CA LEU A 193 13.43 -39.38 -26.91
C LEU A 193 14.40 -40.29 -26.16
N GLN A 194 14.90 -39.87 -25.00
CA GLN A 194 15.76 -40.69 -24.15
C GLN A 194 15.03 -41.94 -23.62
N GLN A 195 13.78 -41.81 -23.20
CA GLN A 195 12.96 -42.95 -22.79
C GLN A 195 12.78 -43.95 -23.95
N CYS A 196 12.43 -43.46 -25.15
CA CYS A 196 12.30 -44.30 -26.33
C CYS A 196 13.62 -45.03 -26.65
N GLN A 197 14.77 -44.35 -26.56
CA GLN A 197 16.08 -44.96 -26.79
C GLN A 197 16.42 -46.02 -25.74
N LEU A 198 16.07 -45.79 -24.47
CA LEU A 198 16.25 -46.77 -23.40
C LEU A 198 15.36 -48.00 -23.60
N GLU A 199 14.08 -47.81 -23.91
CA GLU A 199 13.15 -48.91 -24.21
C GLU A 199 13.63 -49.74 -25.39
N TYR A 200 14.09 -49.09 -26.47
CA TYR A 200 14.65 -49.77 -27.64
C TYR A 200 15.87 -50.64 -27.27
N ARG A 201 16.82 -50.10 -26.50
CA ARG A 201 17.98 -50.87 -26.01
C ARG A 201 17.57 -52.03 -25.10
N THR A 202 16.59 -51.81 -24.22
CA THR A 202 16.02 -52.87 -23.38
C THR A 202 15.37 -53.97 -24.22
N MET A 203 14.66 -53.63 -25.30
CA MET A 203 14.10 -54.61 -26.23
C MET A 203 15.19 -55.40 -26.95
N GLN A 204 16.26 -54.76 -27.43
CA GLN A 204 17.40 -55.45 -28.05
C GLN A 204 18.06 -56.44 -27.08
N ASN A 205 18.29 -56.03 -25.83
CA ASN A 205 18.81 -56.91 -24.78
C ASN A 205 17.86 -58.07 -24.48
N ALA A 206 16.54 -57.81 -24.46
CA ALA A 206 15.54 -58.84 -24.26
C ALA A 206 15.52 -59.85 -25.42
N LEU A 207 15.69 -59.42 -26.67
CA LEU A 207 15.81 -60.32 -27.82
C LEU A 207 17.06 -61.22 -27.74
N ALA A 208 18.19 -60.68 -27.26
CA ALA A 208 19.40 -61.49 -27.03
C ALA A 208 19.18 -62.55 -25.93
N LEU A 209 18.43 -62.21 -24.88
CA LEU A 209 18.00 -63.19 -23.86
C LEU A 209 17.05 -64.25 -24.45
N ALA A 210 16.18 -63.85 -25.38
CA ALA A 210 15.21 -64.74 -25.99
C ALA A 210 15.87 -65.84 -26.84
N ALA A 211 17.01 -65.54 -27.48
CA ALA A 211 17.79 -66.52 -28.24
C ALA A 211 18.59 -67.49 -27.34
N THR A 212 19.05 -67.05 -26.17
CA THR A 212 19.91 -67.84 -25.27
C THR A 212 19.13 -68.59 -24.19
N SER A 213 18.02 -68.02 -23.73
CA SER A 213 17.19 -68.52 -22.64
C SER A 213 15.72 -68.11 -22.81
N PRO A 214 14.97 -68.81 -23.69
CA PRO A 214 13.61 -68.41 -24.04
C PRO A 214 12.66 -68.34 -22.83
N ASP A 215 12.74 -69.30 -21.91
CA ASP A 215 11.87 -69.33 -20.72
C ASP A 215 12.13 -68.16 -19.76
N ILE A 216 13.38 -67.72 -19.63
CA ILE A 216 13.76 -66.55 -18.80
C ILE A 216 13.28 -65.26 -19.45
N PHE A 217 13.44 -65.14 -20.78
CA PHE A 217 12.88 -64.02 -21.54
C PHE A 217 11.38 -63.89 -21.29
N VAL A 218 10.64 -64.99 -21.42
CA VAL A 218 9.18 -64.99 -21.20
C VAL A 218 8.81 -64.64 -19.76
N TYR A 219 9.54 -65.15 -18.77
CA TYR A 219 9.34 -64.78 -17.37
C TYR A 219 9.44 -63.27 -17.14
N HIS A 220 10.46 -62.61 -17.70
CA HIS A 220 10.62 -61.17 -17.58
C HIS A 220 9.62 -60.38 -18.43
N PHE A 221 9.33 -60.85 -19.64
CA PHE A 221 8.39 -60.20 -20.55
C PHE A 221 6.95 -60.23 -20.00
N MET A 222 6.53 -61.37 -19.44
CA MET A 222 5.21 -61.56 -18.83
C MET A 222 5.14 -61.10 -17.36
N LYS A 223 6.27 -60.68 -16.78
CA LYS A 223 6.40 -60.23 -15.38
C LYS A 223 6.00 -61.30 -14.35
N GLY A 224 6.29 -62.56 -14.62
CA GLY A 224 6.02 -63.66 -13.68
C GLY A 224 6.11 -65.06 -14.30
N PRO A 225 6.00 -66.10 -13.46
CA PRO A 225 6.00 -67.49 -13.90
C PRO A 225 4.67 -67.89 -14.54
N GLY A 226 4.60 -69.10 -15.10
CA GLY A 226 3.38 -69.66 -15.70
C GLY A 226 3.31 -69.55 -17.23
N TYR A 227 4.42 -69.21 -17.87
CA TYR A 227 4.58 -69.26 -19.30
C TYR A 227 5.93 -69.89 -19.64
N MET A 228 5.99 -70.60 -20.75
CA MET A 228 7.21 -71.15 -21.33
C MET A 228 7.35 -70.64 -22.76
N ALA A 229 8.57 -70.67 -23.30
CA ALA A 229 8.81 -70.30 -24.68
C ALA A 229 9.41 -71.44 -25.49
N LEU A 230 8.96 -71.54 -26.73
CA LEU A 230 9.54 -72.40 -27.74
C LEU A 230 10.11 -71.54 -28.86
N LEU A 231 11.44 -71.54 -29.00
CA LEU A 231 12.12 -70.91 -30.12
C LEU A 231 11.95 -71.79 -31.38
N ALA A 232 11.39 -71.21 -32.44
CA ALA A 232 11.16 -71.87 -33.72
C ALA A 232 11.66 -70.96 -34.86
N GLY A 233 12.90 -71.18 -35.29
CA GLY A 233 13.56 -70.31 -36.27
C GLY A 233 13.72 -68.89 -35.74
N GLU A 234 13.19 -67.90 -36.46
CA GLU A 234 13.23 -66.48 -36.09
C GLU A 234 12.07 -66.05 -35.17
N VAL A 235 11.19 -66.97 -34.77
CA VAL A 235 9.99 -66.67 -33.97
C VAL A 235 10.03 -67.41 -32.64
N ILE A 236 9.50 -66.79 -31.58
CA ILE A 236 9.31 -67.42 -30.27
C ILE A 236 7.81 -67.59 -30.01
N HIS A 237 7.40 -68.83 -29.79
CA HIS A 237 6.05 -69.16 -29.36
C HIS A 237 5.97 -69.16 -27.84
N MET A 238 5.10 -68.32 -27.30
CA MET A 238 4.84 -68.26 -25.86
C MET A 238 3.65 -69.15 -25.52
N VAL A 239 3.86 -70.11 -24.63
CA VAL A 239 2.84 -71.09 -24.22
C VAL A 239 2.51 -70.88 -22.75
N LYS A 240 1.23 -70.74 -22.44
CA LYS A 240 0.75 -70.60 -21.06
C LYS A 240 0.71 -71.96 -20.37
N CYS A 241 1.36 -72.07 -19.21
CA CYS A 241 1.39 -73.29 -18.42
C CYS A 241 0.13 -73.42 -17.55
N VAL A 242 -0.26 -74.67 -17.29
CA VAL A 242 -1.31 -74.99 -16.32
C VAL A 242 -0.67 -75.14 -14.94
N PRO A 243 -1.16 -74.43 -13.90
CA PRO A 243 -0.63 -74.56 -12.55
C PRO A 243 -0.96 -75.93 -11.95
N VAL A 244 0.00 -76.52 -11.23
CA VAL A 244 -0.14 -77.85 -10.62
C VAL A 244 0.47 -77.83 -9.22
N GLU A 245 -0.21 -78.45 -8.27
CA GLU A 245 0.29 -78.65 -6.91
C GLU A 245 1.28 -79.81 -6.84
N VAL A 246 2.39 -79.60 -6.14
CA VAL A 246 3.50 -80.56 -6.05
C VAL A 246 4.09 -80.58 -4.64
N LYS A 247 4.73 -81.69 -4.28
CA LYS A 247 5.38 -81.87 -2.97
C LYS A 247 6.89 -81.90 -3.13
N LEU A 248 7.64 -81.39 -2.16
CA LEU A 248 9.11 -81.47 -2.21
C LEU A 248 9.56 -82.93 -2.11
N ALA A 249 10.44 -83.36 -3.02
CA ALA A 249 11.03 -84.69 -2.97
C ALA A 249 12.18 -84.72 -1.96
N ARG A 250 12.32 -85.84 -1.24
CA ARG A 250 13.48 -86.10 -0.37
C ARG A 250 14.43 -87.04 -1.10
N ILE A 251 15.54 -86.47 -1.58
CA ILE A 251 16.61 -87.19 -2.27
C ILE A 251 17.95 -86.87 -1.60
N ASN A 252 18.94 -87.73 -1.80
CA ASN A 252 20.26 -87.57 -1.17
C ASN A 252 21.24 -86.82 -2.07
N GLU A 253 20.97 -86.80 -3.37
CA GLU A 253 21.73 -86.12 -4.40
C GLU A 253 21.27 -84.66 -4.55
N CYS A 254 22.20 -83.77 -4.92
CA CYS A 254 21.88 -82.38 -5.18
C CYS A 254 21.64 -82.13 -6.67
N TYR A 255 20.67 -81.28 -6.97
CA TYR A 255 20.30 -80.90 -8.32
C TYR A 255 20.25 -79.37 -8.45
N GLU A 256 20.51 -78.90 -9.67
CA GLU A 256 20.39 -77.49 -10.01
C GLU A 256 18.93 -77.03 -10.01
N GLN A 257 17.99 -77.92 -10.37
CA GLN A 257 16.54 -77.73 -10.28
C GLN A 257 15.99 -78.39 -9.00
N LEU A 258 14.84 -77.91 -8.52
CA LEU A 258 14.26 -78.37 -7.27
C LEU A 258 13.53 -79.71 -7.49
N PRO A 259 13.96 -80.81 -6.84
CA PRO A 259 13.32 -82.10 -7.01
C PRO A 259 11.96 -82.13 -6.30
N ILE A 260 10.92 -82.53 -7.01
CA ILE A 260 9.52 -82.52 -6.55
C ILE A 260 8.82 -83.82 -6.93
N ILE A 261 7.75 -84.15 -6.20
CA ILE A 261 6.90 -85.31 -6.43
C ILE A 261 5.54 -84.80 -6.92
N ARG A 262 5.11 -85.33 -8.07
CA ARG A 262 3.79 -85.09 -8.64
C ARG A 262 3.11 -86.44 -8.81
N GLY A 263 2.06 -86.70 -8.03
CA GLY A 263 1.45 -88.03 -7.97
C GLY A 263 2.43 -89.04 -7.39
N ASN A 264 2.90 -89.99 -8.22
CA ASN A 264 3.86 -91.04 -7.84
C ASN A 264 5.18 -90.98 -8.64
N GLU A 265 5.37 -89.92 -9.43
CA GLU A 265 6.55 -89.69 -10.25
C GLU A 265 7.35 -88.49 -9.73
N THR A 266 8.67 -88.58 -9.84
CA THR A 266 9.59 -87.49 -9.51
C THR A 266 9.82 -86.60 -10.72
N TYR A 267 9.68 -85.30 -10.51
CA TYR A 267 9.94 -84.24 -11.49
C TYR A 267 10.93 -83.24 -10.90
N PHE A 268 11.34 -82.27 -11.70
CA PHE A 268 12.25 -81.20 -11.31
C PHE A 268 11.63 -79.85 -11.67
N LEU A 269 11.58 -78.94 -10.71
CA LEU A 269 11.05 -77.59 -10.88
C LEU A 269 12.22 -76.63 -11.20
N THR A 270 12.15 -75.95 -12.34
CA THR A 270 13.18 -74.99 -12.75
C THR A 270 13.23 -73.77 -11.82
N PRO A 271 14.43 -73.24 -11.52
CA PRO A 271 14.57 -72.01 -10.75
C PRO A 271 14.00 -70.82 -11.53
N GLN A 272 13.38 -69.86 -10.82
CA GLN A 272 12.72 -68.65 -11.35
C GLN A 272 11.44 -68.90 -12.17
N THR A 273 11.49 -69.74 -13.21
CA THR A 273 10.36 -69.91 -14.15
C THR A 273 9.27 -70.86 -13.63
N HIS A 274 9.61 -71.72 -12.66
CA HIS A 274 8.70 -72.70 -12.04
C HIS A 274 8.03 -73.65 -13.04
N VAL A 275 8.76 -74.02 -14.10
CA VAL A 275 8.32 -75.02 -15.08
C VAL A 275 8.78 -76.40 -14.64
N LEU A 276 7.91 -77.40 -14.80
CA LEU A 276 8.21 -78.79 -14.46
C LEU A 276 8.95 -79.48 -15.61
N SER A 277 10.14 -79.99 -15.32
CA SER A 277 10.94 -80.86 -16.18
C SER A 277 10.94 -82.29 -15.65
N ARG A 278 11.07 -83.26 -16.57
CA ARG A 278 11.23 -84.68 -16.22
C ARG A 278 12.65 -85.03 -15.76
N HIS A 279 13.62 -84.21 -16.16
CA HIS A 279 15.04 -84.44 -15.89
C HIS A 279 15.64 -83.21 -15.22
N GLY A 280 16.55 -83.46 -14.26
CA GLY A 280 17.31 -82.43 -13.57
C GLY A 280 18.80 -82.60 -13.81
N THR A 281 19.54 -81.49 -13.76
CA THR A 281 20.99 -81.45 -13.78
C THR A 281 21.52 -81.81 -12.40
N GLN A 282 22.18 -82.96 -12.27
CA GLN A 282 22.82 -83.34 -11.01
C GLN A 282 24.08 -82.50 -10.79
N ILE A 283 24.22 -81.96 -9.59
CA ILE A 283 25.37 -81.14 -9.18
C ILE A 283 26.00 -81.69 -7.90
N THR A 284 27.22 -81.27 -7.62
CA THR A 284 27.88 -81.58 -6.35
C THR A 284 27.25 -80.76 -5.22
N CYS A 285 26.92 -81.41 -4.10
CA CYS A 285 26.40 -80.72 -2.93
C CYS A 285 27.49 -79.80 -2.33
N ASN A 286 27.31 -78.49 -2.43
CA ASN A 286 28.28 -77.51 -1.95
C ASN A 286 27.69 -76.66 -0.83
N SER A 287 28.36 -76.61 0.33
CA SER A 287 27.95 -75.80 1.49
C SER A 287 28.25 -74.31 1.36
N PHE A 288 29.24 -73.94 0.55
CA PHE A 288 29.64 -72.55 0.31
C PHE A 288 28.80 -71.87 -0.76
N ALA A 289 28.32 -72.64 -1.74
CA ALA A 289 27.48 -72.16 -2.84
C ALA A 289 26.27 -73.08 -3.06
N PRO A 290 25.31 -73.14 -2.12
CA PRO A 290 24.10 -73.93 -2.29
C PRO A 290 23.16 -73.36 -3.35
N THR A 291 22.35 -74.23 -3.92
CA THR A 291 21.15 -73.79 -4.65
C THR A 291 20.12 -73.26 -3.65
N MET A 292 19.62 -72.06 -3.92
CA MET A 292 18.65 -71.37 -3.08
C MET A 292 17.34 -71.17 -3.83
N TYR A 293 16.23 -71.36 -3.12
CA TYR A 293 14.88 -71.22 -3.67
C TYR A 293 14.02 -70.39 -2.73
N LEU A 294 13.13 -69.60 -3.33
CA LEU A 294 12.05 -68.93 -2.61
C LEU A 294 10.86 -69.88 -2.54
N LEU A 295 10.54 -70.37 -1.34
CA LEU A 295 9.41 -71.28 -1.10
C LEU A 295 8.46 -70.64 -0.08
N GLY A 296 7.25 -70.28 -0.54
CA GLY A 296 6.36 -69.42 0.25
C GLY A 296 7.00 -68.04 0.45
N ASP A 297 7.15 -67.63 1.71
CA ASP A 297 7.72 -66.32 2.07
C ASP A 297 9.19 -66.38 2.49
N SER A 298 9.77 -67.57 2.61
CA SER A 298 11.14 -67.79 3.10
C SER A 298 12.07 -68.35 2.04
N TRP A 299 13.34 -68.00 2.16
CA TRP A 299 14.40 -68.57 1.33
C TRP A 299 14.94 -69.85 1.95
N TYR A 300 15.12 -70.88 1.14
CA TYR A 300 15.68 -72.16 1.56
C TYR A 300 16.92 -72.48 0.72
N LYS A 301 18.00 -72.88 1.39
CA LYS A 301 19.15 -73.53 0.74
C LYS A 301 18.92 -75.04 0.75
N ILE A 302 19.13 -75.69 -0.39
CA ILE A 302 18.89 -77.12 -0.56
C ILE A 302 20.23 -77.86 -0.64
N MET A 303 20.56 -78.61 0.41
CA MET A 303 21.81 -79.37 0.48
C MET A 303 21.68 -80.63 1.35
N PRO A 304 21.56 -81.79 0.73
CA PRO A 304 20.31 -82.30 0.16
C PRO A 304 19.03 -82.02 0.98
N LYS A 305 19.15 -81.69 2.27
CA LYS A 305 18.01 -81.27 3.11
C LYS A 305 17.73 -79.77 2.96
N PRO A 306 16.45 -79.34 2.97
CA PRO A 306 16.10 -77.94 2.98
C PRO A 306 16.44 -77.29 4.32
N VAL A 307 17.13 -76.16 4.29
CA VAL A 307 17.44 -75.33 5.47
C VAL A 307 17.06 -73.89 5.15
N GLU A 308 16.30 -73.25 6.03
CA GLU A 308 15.93 -71.85 5.87
C GLU A 308 17.18 -70.94 5.94
N THR A 309 17.17 -69.85 5.18
CA THR A 309 18.30 -68.93 5.04
C THR A 309 17.82 -67.51 4.77
N LEU A 310 18.74 -66.55 4.94
CA LEU A 310 18.50 -65.15 4.61
C LEU A 310 18.31 -64.95 3.10
N PRO A 311 17.49 -63.98 2.68
CA PRO A 311 17.31 -63.63 1.26
C PRO A 311 18.60 -63.09 0.63
N PRO A 312 18.79 -63.30 -0.69
CA PRO A 312 19.93 -62.75 -1.42
C PRO A 312 19.82 -61.22 -1.55
N THR A 313 20.97 -60.54 -1.62
CA THR A 313 21.04 -59.09 -1.84
C THR A 313 20.55 -58.74 -3.24
N VAL A 314 19.52 -57.91 -3.33
CA VAL A 314 19.00 -57.41 -4.60
C VAL A 314 19.91 -56.32 -5.17
N MET A 315 20.38 -56.50 -6.40
CA MET A 315 21.14 -55.47 -7.13
C MET A 315 20.26 -54.23 -7.35
N LYS A 316 20.79 -53.05 -7.05
CA LYS A 316 20.12 -51.76 -7.27
C LYS A 316 20.77 -51.01 -8.44
N PRO A 317 20.00 -50.23 -9.21
CA PRO A 317 20.58 -49.33 -10.22
C PRO A 317 21.61 -48.39 -9.58
N SER A 318 22.73 -48.16 -10.26
CA SER A 318 23.79 -47.26 -9.80
C SER A 318 23.42 -45.77 -9.91
N THR A 319 22.33 -45.44 -10.62
CA THR A 319 21.89 -44.08 -10.89
C THR A 319 21.18 -43.47 -9.68
N LYS A 320 21.72 -42.37 -9.15
CA LYS A 320 21.02 -41.52 -8.17
C LYS A 320 20.40 -40.32 -8.90
N PRO A 321 19.11 -40.02 -8.72
CA PRO A 321 18.51 -38.82 -9.31
C PRO A 321 19.15 -37.57 -8.68
N SER A 322 19.73 -36.70 -9.51
CA SER A 322 20.45 -35.49 -9.08
C SER A 322 19.65 -34.19 -9.21
N TRP A 323 18.38 -34.26 -9.63
CA TRP A 323 17.59 -33.06 -9.88
C TRP A 323 17.18 -32.36 -8.58
N LYS A 324 17.51 -31.07 -8.48
CA LYS A 324 17.09 -30.18 -7.39
C LYS A 324 16.44 -28.95 -7.99
N TYR A 325 15.15 -28.75 -7.74
CA TYR A 325 14.45 -27.52 -8.11
C TYR A 325 14.98 -26.34 -7.29
N THR A 326 15.40 -25.29 -7.97
CA THR A 326 15.69 -23.98 -7.36
C THR A 326 14.57 -23.03 -7.72
N SER A 327 13.79 -22.60 -6.72
CA SER A 327 12.78 -21.58 -6.95
C SER A 327 13.48 -20.28 -7.34
N PRO A 328 13.08 -19.61 -8.44
CA PRO A 328 13.29 -18.18 -8.52
C PRO A 328 12.56 -17.57 -7.32
N GLY A 329 13.22 -16.70 -6.55
CA GLY A 329 12.62 -16.06 -5.37
C GLY A 329 11.34 -15.27 -5.73
N ALA A 330 10.74 -14.60 -4.76
CA ALA A 330 9.48 -13.89 -4.97
C ALA A 330 9.57 -12.85 -6.12
N LEU A 331 9.02 -13.21 -7.29
CA LEU A 331 9.09 -12.39 -8.50
C LEU A 331 8.22 -11.13 -8.45
N ALA A 332 7.31 -11.03 -7.47
CA ALA A 332 6.27 -10.01 -7.41
C ALA A 332 6.21 -9.20 -6.09
N THR A 333 7.02 -9.53 -5.08
CA THR A 333 6.98 -8.84 -3.76
C THR A 333 8.03 -7.74 -3.63
N SER A 334 8.79 -7.46 -4.68
CA SER A 334 9.80 -6.40 -4.74
C SER A 334 9.24 -5.22 -5.52
N GLY A 335 8.48 -4.37 -4.84
CA GLY A 335 8.15 -3.04 -5.35
C GLY A 335 9.33 -2.08 -5.12
N ILE A 336 9.61 -1.19 -6.08
CA ILE A 336 10.58 -0.11 -5.89
C ILE A 336 10.08 0.88 -4.81
N TYR A 337 8.76 1.01 -4.73
CA TYR A 337 8.07 1.86 -3.76
C TYR A 337 7.58 1.02 -2.60
N SER A 338 7.85 1.51 -1.40
CA SER A 338 7.25 1.01 -0.18
C SER A 338 5.75 1.35 -0.14
N GLN A 339 4.99 0.68 0.72
CA GLN A 339 3.56 0.98 0.89
C GLN A 339 3.34 2.44 1.31
N THR A 340 4.28 2.99 2.09
CA THR A 340 4.28 4.39 2.52
C THR A 340 4.50 5.37 1.37
N ASP A 341 5.39 5.06 0.41
CA ASP A 341 5.62 5.92 -0.76
C ASP A 341 4.36 5.99 -1.66
N LEU A 342 3.64 4.87 -1.76
CA LEU A 342 2.37 4.79 -2.50
C LEU A 342 1.27 5.60 -1.82
N GLU A 343 1.20 5.57 -0.49
CA GLU A 343 0.25 6.36 0.29
C GLU A 343 0.56 7.86 0.23
N GLU A 344 1.83 8.27 0.29
CA GLU A 344 2.23 9.67 0.13
C GLU A 344 1.88 10.20 -1.26
N LEU A 345 2.13 9.41 -2.31
CA LEU A 345 1.74 9.77 -3.67
C LEU A 345 0.22 9.87 -3.83
N LYS A 346 -0.53 8.93 -3.24
CA LYS A 346 -2.01 8.97 -3.24
C LYS A 346 -2.50 10.26 -2.59
N ASP A 347 -1.96 10.63 -1.44
CA ASP A 347 -2.36 11.84 -0.73
C ASP A 347 -1.99 13.11 -1.53
N HIS A 348 -0.83 13.13 -2.20
CA HIS A 348 -0.43 14.23 -3.09
C HIS A 348 -1.38 14.40 -4.29
N ILE A 349 -1.84 13.29 -4.87
CA ILE A 349 -2.78 13.29 -6.01
C ILE A 349 -4.19 13.68 -5.57
N MET A 350 -4.63 13.26 -4.38
CA MET A 350 -5.98 13.54 -3.88
C MET A 350 -6.12 14.98 -3.35
N PHE A 351 -5.03 15.60 -2.89
CA PHE A 351 -5.06 16.94 -2.31
C PHE A 351 -5.75 18.02 -3.18
N PRO A 352 -5.47 18.16 -4.50
CA PRO A 352 -6.16 19.14 -5.34
C PRO A 352 -7.68 18.91 -5.46
N ALA A 353 -8.12 17.65 -5.41
CA ALA A 353 -9.54 17.29 -5.51
C ALA A 353 -10.30 17.58 -4.20
N GLU A 354 -9.64 17.37 -3.05
CA GLU A 354 -10.23 17.60 -1.72
C GLU A 354 -10.18 19.06 -1.29
N ARG A 355 -9.18 19.82 -1.76
CA ARG A 355 -8.97 21.25 -1.46
C ARG A 355 -10.23 22.12 -1.52
N PRO A 356 -11.07 22.10 -2.58
CA PRO A 356 -12.27 22.95 -2.62
C PRO A 356 -13.31 22.58 -1.54
N ALA A 357 -13.46 21.30 -1.22
CA ALA A 357 -14.38 20.85 -0.17
C ALA A 357 -13.88 21.26 1.23
N ILE A 358 -12.56 21.13 1.48
CA ILE A 358 -11.92 21.57 2.72
C ILE A 358 -12.06 23.09 2.88
N LEU A 359 -11.74 23.89 1.84
CA LEU A 359 -11.85 25.35 1.88
C LEU A 359 -13.29 25.83 2.08
N ASN A 360 -14.27 25.18 1.46
CA ASN A 360 -15.68 25.52 1.65
C ASN A 360 -16.15 25.21 3.09
N THR A 361 -15.65 24.11 3.67
CA THR A 361 -15.94 23.76 5.07
C THR A 361 -15.27 24.73 6.05
N MET A 362 -14.04 25.18 5.77
CA MET A 362 -13.38 26.25 6.54
C MET A 362 -14.16 27.57 6.44
N ALA A 363 -14.58 27.97 5.24
CA ALA A 363 -15.39 29.16 5.04
C ALA A 363 -16.71 29.09 5.82
N ARG A 364 -17.38 27.93 5.83
CA ARG A 364 -18.57 27.68 6.67
C ARG A 364 -18.28 27.82 8.17
N GLY A 365 -17.15 27.30 8.64
CA GLY A 365 -16.72 27.43 10.03
C GLY A 365 -16.46 28.89 10.44
N ILE A 366 -15.80 29.68 9.59
CA ILE A 366 -15.55 31.11 9.80
C ILE A 366 -16.88 31.90 9.85
N LEU A 367 -17.85 31.51 9.04
CA LEU A 367 -19.20 32.08 9.03
C LEU A 367 -20.06 31.64 10.23
N GLY A 368 -19.53 30.83 11.14
CA GLY A 368 -20.21 30.39 12.37
C GLY A 368 -21.20 29.24 12.15
N HIS A 369 -21.19 28.58 10.99
CA HIS A 369 -21.97 27.38 10.77
C HIS A 369 -21.29 26.16 11.41
N SER A 370 -22.08 25.23 11.95
CA SER A 370 -21.57 23.96 12.48
C SER A 370 -20.91 23.14 11.36
N THR A 371 -19.65 22.75 11.55
CA THR A 371 -18.89 21.94 10.60
C THR A 371 -18.60 20.56 11.19
N VAL A 372 -18.81 19.51 10.39
CA VAL A 372 -18.35 18.15 10.69
C VAL A 372 -17.22 17.84 9.73
N MET A 373 -15.98 17.83 10.23
CA MET A 373 -14.81 17.43 9.44
C MET A 373 -14.59 15.92 9.63
N ASN A 374 -14.79 15.14 8.58
CA ASN A 374 -14.44 13.72 8.58
C ASN A 374 -12.93 13.59 8.34
N GLY A 375 -12.16 13.33 9.40
CA GLY A 375 -10.74 12.97 9.31
C GLY A 375 -9.72 14.11 9.35
N GLY A 376 -10.16 15.37 9.52
CA GLY A 376 -9.26 16.53 9.66
C GLY A 376 -9.46 17.25 11.00
N SER A 377 -8.37 17.65 11.67
CA SER A 377 -8.43 18.44 12.91
C SER A 377 -8.15 19.91 12.63
N LEU A 378 -9.01 20.80 13.14
CA LEU A 378 -8.81 22.25 13.10
C LEU A 378 -7.63 22.71 13.99
N SER A 379 -7.18 21.84 14.92
CA SER A 379 -6.05 22.12 15.83
C SER A 379 -4.75 22.39 15.09
N ASN A 380 -4.55 21.81 13.91
CA ASN A 380 -3.30 21.92 13.15
C ASN A 380 -3.23 23.19 12.30
N LEU A 381 -4.31 24.00 12.25
CA LEU A 381 -4.35 25.29 11.54
C LEU A 381 -3.99 26.48 12.44
N ILE A 382 -4.04 26.29 13.76
CA ILE A 382 -3.68 27.31 14.73
C ILE A 382 -2.38 26.84 15.37
N ASP A 383 -1.29 27.48 14.97
CA ASP A 383 0.04 27.19 15.50
C ASP A 383 0.06 27.43 17.02
N GLU A 384 0.65 26.50 17.76
CA GLU A 384 0.71 26.51 19.23
C GLU A 384 1.36 27.82 19.74
N ALA A 385 2.39 28.29 19.01
CA ALA A 385 3.06 29.55 19.30
C ALA A 385 2.14 30.78 19.15
N SER A 386 1.10 30.70 18.32
CA SER A 386 0.12 31.78 18.17
C SER A 386 -0.83 31.84 19.37
N ILE A 387 -1.25 30.68 19.89
CA ILE A 387 -2.07 30.59 21.11
C ILE A 387 -1.27 31.10 22.30
N GLU A 388 0.00 30.69 22.41
CA GLU A 388 0.89 31.13 23.48
C GLU A 388 1.11 32.65 23.46
N ARG A 389 1.31 33.24 22.28
CA ARG A 389 1.43 34.70 22.13
C ARG A 389 0.15 35.45 22.50
N ILE A 390 -1.02 34.91 22.15
CA ILE A 390 -2.31 35.50 22.54
C ILE A 390 -2.48 35.43 24.07
N ALA A 391 -2.17 34.28 24.68
CA ALA A 391 -2.22 34.09 26.12
C ALA A 391 -1.28 35.07 26.85
N ILE A 392 -0.01 35.15 26.45
CA ILE A 392 0.98 36.04 27.07
C ILE A 392 0.60 37.51 26.88
N SER A 393 0.10 37.91 25.71
CA SER A 393 -0.27 39.31 25.45
C SER A 393 -1.52 39.75 26.20
N ALA A 394 -2.53 38.88 26.32
CA ALA A 394 -3.71 39.11 27.14
C ALA A 394 -3.33 39.18 28.63
N TRP A 395 -2.48 38.26 29.09
CA TRP A 395 -2.00 38.21 30.47
C TRP A 395 -1.20 39.46 30.84
N LYS A 396 -0.28 39.89 29.97
CA LYS A 396 0.52 41.11 30.18
C LYS A 396 -0.34 42.37 30.25
N LYS A 397 -1.39 42.48 29.41
CA LYS A 397 -2.34 43.61 29.47
C LYS A 397 -3.15 43.60 30.76
N PHE A 398 -3.57 42.42 31.23
CA PHE A 398 -4.29 42.26 32.48
C PHE A 398 -3.41 42.65 33.68
N TRP A 399 -2.16 42.16 33.70
CA TRP A 399 -1.21 42.42 34.79
C TRP A 399 -0.72 43.85 34.89
N ASN A 400 -0.53 44.54 33.76
CA ASN A 400 -0.18 45.97 33.79
C ASN A 400 -1.28 46.83 34.43
N LYS A 401 -2.56 46.49 34.25
CA LYS A 401 -3.65 47.20 34.93
C LYS A 401 -3.67 46.93 36.44
N PHE A 402 -3.32 45.72 36.85
CA PHE A 402 -3.25 45.33 38.27
C PHE A 402 -2.08 46.00 39.01
N LEU A 403 -0.91 46.16 38.37
CA LEU A 403 0.24 46.84 38.97
C LEU A 403 -0.01 48.34 39.23
N ILE A 404 -0.76 49.01 38.35
CA ILE A 404 -1.14 50.42 38.55
C ILE A 404 -2.02 50.55 39.81
N PHE A 405 -2.95 49.62 40.02
CA PHE A 405 -3.77 49.57 41.22
C PHE A 405 -2.90 49.36 42.48
N GLY A 406 -1.93 48.43 42.43
CA GLY A 406 -0.99 48.17 43.52
C GLY A 406 -0.14 49.38 43.90
N ASN A 407 0.42 50.11 42.94
CA ASN A 407 1.29 51.26 43.22
C ASN A 407 0.54 52.43 43.88
N ILE A 408 -0.72 52.66 43.48
CA ILE A 408 -1.59 53.67 44.12
C ILE A 408 -1.89 53.30 45.57
N SER A 409 -2.20 52.02 45.84
CA SER A 409 -2.45 51.56 47.20
C SER A 409 -1.20 51.66 48.11
N ALA A 410 -0.02 51.33 47.59
CA ALA A 410 1.23 51.41 48.35
C ALA A 410 1.60 52.86 48.70
N GLY A 411 1.37 53.81 47.78
CA GLY A 411 1.59 55.24 48.04
C GLY A 411 0.69 55.80 49.15
N LEU A 412 -0.59 55.46 49.15
CA LEU A 412 -1.53 55.89 50.20
C LEU A 412 -1.17 55.33 51.57
N ILE A 413 -0.78 54.05 51.63
CA ILE A 413 -0.32 53.41 52.88
C ILE A 413 0.99 54.05 53.36
N GLY A 414 1.92 54.36 52.45
CA GLY A 414 3.18 55.03 52.78
C GLY A 414 2.97 56.43 53.38
N ILE A 415 2.09 57.24 52.79
CA ILE A 415 1.74 58.57 53.32
C ILE A 415 1.12 58.44 54.72
N TYR A 416 0.22 57.47 54.90
CA TYR A 416 -0.40 57.20 56.20
C TYR A 416 0.64 56.83 57.28
N LEU A 417 1.62 55.98 56.95
CA LEU A 417 2.70 55.61 57.87
C LEU A 417 3.60 56.81 58.21
N ILE A 418 3.94 57.65 57.24
CA ILE A 418 4.74 58.86 57.47
C ILE A 418 4.01 59.81 58.42
N ALA A 419 2.71 60.05 58.20
CA ALA A 419 1.89 60.87 59.11
C ALA A 419 1.89 60.31 60.54
N ARG A 420 1.84 58.98 60.69
CA ARG A 420 1.88 58.31 61.99
C ARG A 420 3.24 58.45 62.67
N VAL A 421 4.34 58.42 61.92
CA VAL A 421 5.71 58.65 62.44
C VAL A 421 5.88 60.10 62.90
N ILE A 422 5.39 61.08 62.13
CA ILE A 422 5.45 62.50 62.53
C ILE A 422 4.68 62.74 63.83
N LYS A 423 3.48 62.15 63.97
CA LYS A 423 2.72 62.20 65.23
C LYS A 423 3.53 61.64 66.40
N LEU A 424 4.16 60.48 66.22
CA LEU A 424 4.97 59.83 67.26
C LEU A 424 6.16 60.71 67.71
N LEU A 425 6.85 61.36 66.77
CA LEU A 425 7.94 62.27 67.10
C LEU A 425 7.45 63.48 67.91
N LEU A 426 6.35 64.12 67.51
CA LEU A 426 5.76 65.24 68.24
C LEU A 426 5.35 64.82 69.67
N ASP A 427 4.67 63.69 69.82
CA ASP A 427 4.29 63.15 71.12
C ASP A 427 5.54 62.89 71.98
N THR A 428 6.61 62.31 71.41
CA THR A 428 7.87 62.05 72.13
C THR A 428 8.54 63.35 72.62
N PHE A 429 8.52 64.43 71.82
CA PHE A 429 9.05 65.73 72.24
C PHE A 429 8.24 66.35 73.37
N VAL A 430 6.90 66.31 73.29
CA VAL A 430 6.02 66.85 74.34
C VAL A 430 6.18 66.08 75.65
N HIS A 431 6.18 64.74 75.59
CA HIS A 431 6.38 63.91 76.77
C HIS A 431 7.79 64.05 77.34
N GLY A 432 8.82 64.14 76.49
CA GLY A 432 10.19 64.39 76.93
C GLY A 432 10.33 65.73 77.65
N TYR A 433 9.66 66.78 77.16
CA TYR A 433 9.61 68.07 77.83
C TYR A 433 8.90 67.97 79.20
N ALA A 434 7.71 67.33 79.24
CA ALA A 434 6.96 67.15 80.48
C ALA A 434 7.76 66.36 81.54
N LEU A 435 8.44 65.28 81.14
CA LEU A 435 9.22 64.46 82.06
C LEU A 435 10.51 65.15 82.54
N HIS A 436 11.17 65.93 81.68
CA HIS A 436 12.33 66.74 82.04
C HIS A 436 11.98 67.80 83.10
N THR A 437 10.77 68.37 83.04
CA THR A 437 10.34 69.37 84.05
C THR A 437 10.16 68.79 85.45
N VAL A 438 9.86 67.49 85.58
CA VAL A 438 9.60 66.84 86.88
C VAL A 438 10.85 66.14 87.45
N TYR A 439 11.65 65.47 86.60
CA TYR A 439 12.76 64.62 87.05
C TYR A 439 14.16 65.14 86.67
N GLY A 440 14.28 66.24 85.91
CA GLY A 440 15.56 66.76 85.43
C GLY A 440 16.30 65.79 84.49
N TRP A 441 17.62 65.93 84.36
CA TRP A 441 18.43 65.07 83.49
C TRP A 441 18.67 63.71 84.16
N SER A 442 17.75 62.76 83.94
CA SER A 442 17.75 61.44 84.55
C SER A 442 17.42 60.34 83.54
N VAL A 443 17.74 59.08 83.86
CA VAL A 443 17.51 57.88 83.03
C VAL A 443 16.01 57.70 82.68
N TYR A 444 15.12 58.28 83.47
CA TYR A 444 13.67 58.23 83.24
C TYR A 444 13.20 58.93 81.95
N LEU A 445 14.03 59.77 81.31
CA LEU A 445 13.74 60.39 80.00
C LEU A 445 13.54 59.37 78.86
N LEU A 446 14.12 58.17 78.97
CA LEU A 446 13.90 57.10 77.99
C LEU A 446 12.42 56.65 77.93
N GLY A 447 11.64 56.95 78.98
CA GLY A 447 10.21 56.66 79.00
C GLY A 447 9.37 57.53 78.06
N ALA A 448 9.90 58.64 77.52
CA ALA A 448 9.22 59.57 76.60
C ALA A 448 8.70 58.92 75.30
N VAL A 449 9.25 57.77 74.91
CA VAL A 449 8.91 57.07 73.67
C VAL A 449 7.56 56.35 73.74
N TRP A 450 7.06 56.06 74.95
CA TRP A 450 5.81 55.32 75.14
C TRP A 450 4.82 56.11 75.98
N ASP A 451 3.72 56.56 75.36
CA ASP A 451 2.68 57.38 75.99
C ASP A 451 2.23 56.82 77.36
N SER A 452 1.98 55.50 77.43
CA SER A 452 1.60 54.81 78.67
C SER A 452 2.65 54.89 79.79
N LEU A 453 3.94 54.86 79.45
CA LEU A 453 5.03 54.91 80.43
C LEU A 453 5.26 56.36 80.92
N THR A 454 5.03 57.35 80.06
CA THR A 454 5.15 58.77 80.41
C THR A 454 4.08 59.21 81.39
N GLN A 455 2.82 58.79 81.18
CA GLN A 455 1.73 59.06 82.11
C GLN A 455 1.96 58.39 83.48
N LEU A 456 2.48 57.17 83.49
CA LEU A 456 2.86 56.46 84.72
C LEU A 456 3.94 57.22 85.50
N LEU A 457 5.02 57.65 84.83
CA LEU A 457 6.13 58.37 85.45
C LEU A 457 5.72 59.78 85.92
N LEU A 458 4.90 60.51 85.15
CA LEU A 458 4.34 61.80 85.57
C LEU A 458 3.42 61.66 86.80
N HIS A 459 2.64 60.57 86.90
CA HIS A 459 1.77 60.32 88.05
C HIS A 459 2.58 59.94 89.32
N LEU A 460 3.65 59.15 89.17
CA LEU A 460 4.57 58.80 90.27
C LEU A 460 5.35 60.00 90.81
N GLY A 461 5.65 61.00 89.97
CA GLY A 461 6.37 62.21 90.37
C GLY A 461 5.53 63.25 91.11
N ARG A 462 4.18 63.14 91.05
CA ARG A 462 3.27 64.22 91.48
C ARG A 462 2.56 64.00 92.82
N HIS A 463 2.87 62.95 93.59
CA HIS A 463 2.21 62.69 94.88
C HIS A 463 3.11 62.83 96.13
N LYS A 464 3.40 64.08 96.51
CA LYS A 464 3.33 64.62 97.88
C LYS A 464 2.81 66.08 97.79
N PRO A 465 1.93 66.54 98.70
CA PRO A 465 0.72 67.27 98.30
C PRO A 465 0.77 68.80 98.51
N LYS A 466 0.10 69.59 97.65
CA LYS A 466 -0.73 70.77 98.03
C LYS A 466 -1.36 71.51 96.85
N ASP A 467 -2.68 71.68 96.95
CA ASP A 467 -3.53 72.85 96.63
C ASP A 467 -3.22 73.72 95.40
N LYS A 468 -4.00 73.55 94.32
CA LYS A 468 -5.19 74.39 93.99
C LYS A 468 -5.68 74.15 92.54
N ASN A 469 -6.98 73.87 92.47
CA ASN A 469 -7.94 73.95 91.34
C ASN A 469 -7.80 75.23 90.48
N PRO A 470 -8.35 75.35 89.23
CA PRO A 470 -9.74 74.97 88.91
C PRO A 470 -10.15 74.60 87.46
N SER A 471 -11.41 74.14 87.36
CA SER A 471 -12.37 74.20 86.22
C SER A 471 -12.10 73.29 85.00
N ALA A 472 -12.84 72.18 84.83
CA ALA A 472 -14.15 72.05 84.12
C ALA A 472 -14.03 72.11 82.56
N PRO A 473 -14.80 71.36 81.74
CA PRO A 473 -16.11 70.77 82.05
C PRO A 473 -16.39 69.34 81.51
N ASP A 474 -17.59 68.86 81.85
CA ASP A 474 -18.46 67.87 81.18
C ASP A 474 -18.19 66.36 81.32
N LEU A 475 -18.80 65.83 82.39
CA LEU A 475 -19.26 64.45 82.53
C LEU A 475 -20.70 64.32 81.99
N GLU A 476 -20.90 63.31 81.15
CA GLU A 476 -21.96 62.28 81.19
C GLU A 476 -23.45 62.65 81.35
N LEU A 477 -24.31 62.07 80.49
CA LEU A 477 -25.09 60.88 80.90
C LEU A 477 -25.75 60.11 79.72
N GLN A 478 -25.46 58.81 79.69
CA GLN A 478 -26.28 57.62 79.35
C GLN A 478 -26.95 57.51 77.95
N GLU A 479 -26.92 56.34 77.29
CA GLU A 479 -27.46 55.09 77.82
C GLU A 479 -26.72 53.80 77.41
N HIS A 480 -27.02 52.78 78.20
CA HIS A 480 -26.34 51.51 78.43
C HIS A 480 -27.07 50.36 77.73
N ASN A 481 -26.34 49.29 77.38
CA ASN A 481 -26.67 47.84 77.41
C ASN A 481 -25.94 47.16 76.23
N GLY A 482 -25.06 46.16 76.38
CA GLY A 482 -25.11 44.99 77.26
C GLY A 482 -26.22 44.04 76.79
N THR A 483 -26.10 42.74 76.55
CA THR A 483 -25.02 41.75 76.66
C THR A 483 -25.58 40.48 75.97
N GLU A 484 -24.70 39.59 75.49
CA GLU A 484 -24.79 38.13 75.67
C GLU A 484 -25.85 37.20 74.98
N THR A 485 -25.30 36.13 74.39
CA THR A 485 -25.71 34.70 74.55
C THR A 485 -26.65 34.04 73.51
N LYS A 486 -26.01 33.31 72.57
CA LYS A 486 -26.08 31.84 72.34
C LYS A 486 -27.44 31.11 72.49
N LEU A 487 -27.96 30.51 71.41
CA LEU A 487 -28.49 29.12 71.37
C LEU A 487 -28.81 28.62 69.93
N GLU A 488 -28.33 27.42 69.61
CA GLU A 488 -28.65 26.50 68.48
C GLU A 488 -30.09 25.91 68.57
N PRO A 489 -30.57 24.96 67.72
CA PRO A 489 -30.28 24.54 66.32
C PRO A 489 -31.60 24.24 65.49
N VAL A 490 -31.51 23.67 64.27
CA VAL A 490 -32.36 22.59 63.64
C VAL A 490 -32.21 22.56 62.09
N TYR A 491 -31.98 21.35 61.55
CA TYR A 491 -31.68 20.91 60.15
C TYR A 491 -32.95 20.65 59.26
N PRO A 492 -32.88 20.08 58.01
CA PRO A 492 -31.99 20.22 56.82
C PRO A 492 -32.76 20.31 55.45
N LEU A 493 -32.06 20.51 54.31
CA LEU A 493 -32.00 19.57 53.15
C LEU A 493 -31.12 20.06 51.96
N LEU A 494 -30.48 19.07 51.35
CA LEU A 494 -29.43 18.96 50.30
C LEU A 494 -30.04 18.85 48.87
N PRO A 495 -29.28 18.48 47.80
CA PRO A 495 -28.00 18.93 47.19
C PRO A 495 -28.21 19.08 45.64
N PRO A 496 -27.25 18.88 44.69
CA PRO A 496 -25.79 18.66 44.70
C PRO A 496 -25.04 19.67 43.77
N ARG A 497 -23.73 19.66 43.52
CA ARG A 497 -22.71 18.60 43.49
C ARG A 497 -21.30 19.22 43.49
N GLU A 498 -20.46 18.70 44.38
CA GLU A 498 -19.00 18.44 44.36
C GLU A 498 -18.18 18.79 43.10
N GLU A 499 -16.87 19.06 43.16
CA GLU A 499 -15.92 19.36 44.25
C GLU A 499 -14.60 19.79 43.58
N THR A 500 -13.93 20.75 44.21
CA THR A 500 -12.48 20.99 44.40
C THR A 500 -11.43 20.47 43.40
N ALA A 501 -10.42 21.31 43.13
CA ALA A 501 -9.01 20.96 43.43
C ALA A 501 -8.08 22.18 43.36
N TYR A 502 -7.04 22.09 44.18
CA TYR A 502 -6.04 23.09 44.51
C TYR A 502 -4.76 22.94 43.65
N ILE A 503 -4.03 24.06 43.56
CA ILE A 503 -2.57 24.23 43.66
C ILE A 503 -1.67 23.42 42.71
N LEU A 504 -1.09 24.18 41.78
CA LEU A 504 0.21 23.97 41.15
C LEU A 504 1.28 24.72 41.96
N GLU A 505 2.41 24.09 42.27
CA GLU A 505 3.74 24.68 42.03
C GLU A 505 4.85 23.60 41.90
N LEU A 506 5.50 23.65 40.74
CA LEU A 506 6.96 23.62 40.47
C LEU A 506 7.85 22.53 41.09
N LYS A 507 8.50 21.74 40.23
CA LYS A 507 9.91 21.96 39.87
C LYS A 507 10.34 21.12 38.65
N ASN A 508 11.41 21.60 38.01
CA ASN A 508 12.31 20.93 37.07
C ASN A 508 12.44 19.42 37.24
#